data_AF-A0A6I4MGY9-F1
#
_entry.id   AF-A0A6I4MGY9-F1
#
_cell.length_a   1.000
_cell.length_b   1.000
_cell.length_c   1.000
_cell.angle_alpha   90.00
_cell.angle_beta   90.00
_cell.angle_gamma   90.00
#
_symmetry.space_group_name_H-M   'P 1'
#
loop_
_entity.id
_entity.type
_entity.pdbx_description
1 polymer ?
#
loop_
_entity_poly.entity_id
_entity_poly.type
_entity_poly.pdbx_seq_one_letter_code
_entity_poly.pdbx_strand_id
1 'polypeptide(L)'
;MNPYYEATVAWYENIAREARENASPKRRKICQNYLEHAALEYSDRWPEIFTPQRTVEHPVYKVRWGTPETVVYDGMDAVKGFYTELKNGGVLTNQDELLSVADWGFSSFLTINLFRTGAQLADQGMEVDDPAADYVIQTPCAMYWLYDDDARLIGEYVYEIEPGVVKKLSPEEVVTEDDIKRLIEPYLPQGPEVGSSAAFQGV
;
A
#
# COMPACT_ATOMS: atom_id res chain seq x y z
N MET A 1 -6.30 4.16 21.78
CA MET A 1 -5.30 3.79 20.77
C MET A 1 -5.89 4.20 19.44
N ASN A 2 -5.12 4.83 18.54
CA ASN A 2 -5.66 5.42 17.31
C ASN A 2 -6.17 4.27 16.42
N PRO A 3 -7.45 4.30 15.98
CA PRO A 3 -8.06 3.18 15.26
C PRO A 3 -7.34 2.86 13.94
N TYR A 4 -6.78 3.85 13.26
CA TYR A 4 -6.04 3.64 12.02
C TYR A 4 -4.71 2.92 12.26
N TYR A 5 -4.08 3.11 13.43
CA TYR A 5 -2.85 2.38 13.77
C TYR A 5 -3.14 0.90 13.98
N GLU A 6 -4.20 0.59 14.73
CA GLU A 6 -4.63 -0.80 14.96
C GLU A 6 -4.98 -1.49 13.66
N ALA A 7 -5.73 -0.80 12.79
CA ALA A 7 -6.15 -1.33 11.51
C ALA A 7 -4.96 -1.54 10.56
N THR A 8 -4.00 -0.61 10.54
CA THR A 8 -2.77 -0.74 9.74
C THR A 8 -1.95 -1.96 10.18
N VAL A 9 -1.76 -2.15 11.49
CA VAL A 9 -1.02 -3.31 12.01
C VAL A 9 -1.77 -4.60 11.71
N ALA A 10 -3.09 -4.61 11.89
CA ALA A 10 -3.91 -5.77 11.56
C ALA A 10 -3.82 -6.13 10.06
N TRP A 11 -3.74 -5.14 9.18
CA TRP A 11 -3.53 -5.32 7.75
C TRP A 11 -2.16 -5.95 7.43
N TYR A 12 -1.07 -5.41 7.98
CA TYR A 12 0.26 -6.03 7.80
C TYR A 12 0.32 -7.46 8.35
N GLU A 13 -0.23 -7.72 9.54
CA GLU A 13 -0.26 -9.06 10.11
C GLU A 13 -1.16 -10.03 9.33
N ASN A 14 -2.20 -9.55 8.64
CA ASN A 14 -3.02 -10.36 7.76
C ASN A 14 -2.19 -10.98 6.63
N ILE A 15 -1.39 -10.14 5.97
CA ILE A 15 -0.48 -10.54 4.89
C ILE A 15 0.65 -11.40 5.43
N ALA A 16 1.24 -11.01 6.57
CA ALA A 16 2.33 -11.75 7.18
C ALA A 16 1.88 -13.16 7.59
N ARG A 17 0.68 -13.30 8.15
CA ARG A 17 0.09 -14.63 8.46
C ARG A 17 -0.03 -15.50 7.22
N GLU A 18 -0.58 -14.97 6.12
CA GLU A 18 -0.68 -15.71 4.85
C GLU A 18 0.71 -16.15 4.35
N ALA A 19 1.71 -15.27 4.43
CA ALA A 19 3.07 -15.59 4.06
C ALA A 19 3.71 -16.69 4.93
N ARG A 20 3.39 -16.76 6.22
CA ARG A 20 3.93 -17.77 7.15
C ARG A 20 3.24 -19.13 6.96
N GLU A 21 1.92 -19.13 6.79
CA GLU A 21 1.08 -20.32 6.86
C GLU A 21 0.79 -20.98 5.50
N ASN A 22 0.93 -20.26 4.39
CA ASN A 22 0.60 -20.81 3.07
C ASN A 22 1.54 -21.98 2.70
N ALA A 23 0.95 -23.13 2.35
CA ALA A 23 1.71 -24.34 2.03
C ALA A 23 2.53 -24.24 0.74
N SER A 24 2.20 -23.33 -0.18
CA SER A 24 2.92 -23.15 -1.44
C SER A 24 4.12 -22.21 -1.24
N PRO A 25 5.37 -22.67 -1.48
CA PRO A 25 6.55 -21.82 -1.39
C PRO A 25 6.47 -20.58 -2.28
N LYS A 26 5.90 -20.70 -3.49
CA LYS A 26 5.73 -19.59 -4.43
C LYS A 26 4.79 -18.53 -3.85
N ARG A 27 3.63 -18.95 -3.31
CA ARG A 27 2.62 -18.03 -2.76
C ARG A 27 3.12 -17.34 -1.49
N ARG A 28 3.88 -18.04 -0.65
CA ARG A 28 4.57 -17.40 0.47
C ARG A 28 5.49 -16.29 -0.01
N LYS A 29 6.32 -16.55 -1.03
CA LYS A 29 7.22 -15.54 -1.60
C LYS A 29 6.50 -14.34 -2.21
N ILE A 30 5.34 -14.57 -2.85
CA ILE A 30 4.45 -13.48 -3.32
C ILE A 30 4.00 -12.61 -2.14
N CYS A 31 3.50 -13.22 -1.05
CA CYS A 31 3.07 -12.47 0.14
C CYS A 31 4.23 -11.72 0.80
N GLN A 32 5.42 -12.33 0.87
CA GLN A 32 6.62 -11.70 1.40
C GLN A 32 7.02 -10.47 0.58
N ASN A 33 7.01 -10.58 -0.75
CA ASN A 33 7.32 -9.46 -1.63
C ASN A 33 6.28 -8.35 -1.46
N TYR A 34 4.99 -8.67 -1.45
CA TYR A 34 3.91 -7.70 -1.23
C TYR A 34 4.00 -6.99 0.12
N LEU A 35 4.22 -7.72 1.22
CA LEU A 35 4.35 -7.14 2.57
C LEU A 35 5.52 -6.16 2.65
N GLU A 36 6.69 -6.56 2.16
CA GLU A 36 7.87 -5.72 2.17
C GLU A 36 7.74 -4.55 1.21
N HIS A 37 7.08 -4.73 0.06
CA HIS A 37 6.74 -3.67 -0.87
C HIS A 37 5.90 -2.60 -0.19
N ALA A 38 4.81 -3.00 0.47
CA ALA A 38 3.95 -2.08 1.22
C ALA A 38 4.70 -1.30 2.30
N ALA A 39 5.60 -1.98 3.03
CA ALA A 39 6.44 -1.30 4.03
C ALA A 39 7.41 -0.31 3.37
N LEU A 40 8.10 -0.73 2.30
CA LEU A 40 9.02 0.13 1.56
C LEU A 40 8.31 1.36 0.99
N GLU A 41 7.08 1.21 0.49
CA GLU A 41 6.26 2.28 -0.10
C GLU A 41 6.05 3.45 0.84
N TYR A 42 6.03 3.24 2.16
CA TYR A 42 5.85 4.32 3.16
C TYR A 42 7.14 4.70 3.88
N SER A 43 8.28 4.19 3.43
CA SER A 43 9.59 4.53 3.96
C SER A 43 10.39 5.41 2.99
N ASP A 44 11.52 5.93 3.46
CA ASP A 44 12.52 6.60 2.62
C ASP A 44 13.30 5.59 1.73
N ARG A 45 13.07 4.29 1.93
CA ARG A 45 13.66 3.17 1.19
C ARG A 45 12.81 2.71 0.01
N TRP A 46 11.73 3.43 -0.35
CA TRP A 46 10.85 3.08 -1.47
C TRP A 46 11.56 2.74 -2.79
N PRO A 47 12.75 3.30 -3.17
CA PRO A 47 13.42 2.89 -4.40
C PRO A 47 13.83 1.41 -4.41
N GLU A 48 13.95 0.77 -3.24
CA GLU A 48 14.26 -0.66 -3.12
C GLU A 48 13.15 -1.55 -3.67
N ILE A 49 11.91 -1.05 -3.83
CA ILE A 49 10.81 -1.76 -4.53
C ILE A 49 11.24 -2.20 -5.93
N PHE A 50 12.07 -1.39 -6.60
CA PHE A 50 12.46 -1.57 -8.00
C PHE A 50 13.75 -2.37 -8.18
N THR A 51 14.22 -3.08 -7.14
CA THR A 51 15.35 -3.99 -7.34
C THR A 51 14.94 -5.17 -8.22
N PRO A 52 15.90 -5.76 -8.97
CA PRO A 52 15.62 -6.91 -9.83
C PRO A 52 15.09 -8.16 -9.11
N GLN A 53 15.23 -8.22 -7.78
CA GLN A 53 14.69 -9.30 -6.93
C GLN A 53 13.19 -9.12 -6.63
N ARG A 54 12.66 -7.90 -6.79
CA ARG A 54 11.32 -7.52 -6.33
C ARG A 54 10.38 -7.18 -7.46
N THR A 55 10.84 -6.46 -8.48
CA THR A 55 10.02 -5.99 -9.60
C THR A 55 10.69 -6.38 -10.92
N VAL A 56 9.90 -6.75 -11.92
CA VAL A 56 10.40 -7.04 -13.27
C VAL A 56 10.96 -5.78 -13.92
N GLU A 57 11.71 -5.94 -15.00
CA GLU A 57 12.39 -4.85 -15.69
C GLU A 57 11.41 -3.86 -16.33
N HIS A 58 10.24 -4.35 -16.75
CA HIS A 58 9.20 -3.58 -17.42
C HIS A 58 7.82 -3.79 -16.75
N PRO A 59 7.56 -3.16 -15.60
CA PRO A 59 6.29 -3.30 -14.90
C PRO A 59 5.18 -2.49 -15.58
N VAL A 60 3.93 -2.94 -15.46
CA VAL A 60 2.76 -2.20 -15.99
C VAL A 60 1.68 -2.07 -14.93
N TYR A 61 1.38 -0.85 -14.52
CA TYR A 61 0.38 -0.56 -13.50
C TYR A 61 -0.90 -0.02 -14.13
N LYS A 62 -2.04 -0.31 -13.50
CA LYS A 62 -3.36 0.19 -13.92
C LYS A 62 -4.12 0.70 -12.72
N VAL A 63 -4.26 2.01 -12.62
CA VAL A 63 -4.84 2.65 -11.44
C VAL A 63 -6.08 3.43 -11.85
N ARG A 64 -7.20 3.15 -11.20
CA ARG A 64 -8.40 3.99 -11.21
C ARG A 64 -8.74 4.31 -9.76
N TRP A 65 -8.08 5.34 -9.25
CA TRP A 65 -8.19 5.83 -7.89
C TRP A 65 -8.08 7.36 -7.90
N GLY A 66 -9.11 8.05 -7.40
CA GLY A 66 -9.27 9.49 -7.47
C GLY A 66 -9.57 10.04 -8.88
N THR A 67 -9.87 9.17 -9.85
CA THR A 67 -10.06 9.53 -11.26
C THR A 67 -11.16 8.67 -11.92
N PRO A 68 -11.97 9.23 -12.84
CA PRO A 68 -12.98 8.46 -13.57
C PRO A 68 -12.37 7.43 -14.53
N GLU A 69 -11.18 7.71 -15.06
CA GLU A 69 -10.53 6.88 -16.08
C GLU A 69 -9.37 6.07 -15.49
N THR A 70 -9.14 4.87 -16.03
CA THR A 70 -7.96 4.08 -15.66
C THR A 70 -6.71 4.70 -16.29
N VAL A 71 -5.75 5.08 -15.43
CA VAL A 71 -4.42 5.51 -15.82
C VAL A 71 -3.51 4.29 -15.93
N VAL A 72 -2.75 4.20 -17.02
CA VAL A 72 -1.79 3.12 -17.25
C VAL A 72 -0.38 3.69 -17.13
N TYR A 73 0.42 3.12 -16.22
CA TYR A 73 1.83 3.43 -16.09
C TYR A 73 2.63 2.28 -16.67
N ASP A 74 3.21 2.52 -17.85
CA ASP A 74 3.87 1.49 -18.66
C ASP A 74 5.40 1.64 -18.59
N GLY A 75 6.07 0.69 -17.95
CA GLY A 75 7.51 0.66 -17.77
C GLY A 75 8.00 1.36 -16.49
N MET A 76 9.27 1.11 -16.18
CA MET A 76 9.89 1.48 -14.90
C MET A 76 9.82 2.99 -14.59
N ASP A 77 10.04 3.84 -15.61
CA ASP A 77 10.04 5.29 -15.42
C ASP A 77 8.65 5.83 -15.10
N ALA A 78 7.61 5.33 -15.79
CA ALA A 78 6.23 5.70 -15.55
C ALA A 78 5.78 5.26 -14.14
N VAL A 79 6.13 4.03 -13.74
CA VAL A 79 5.80 3.50 -12.42
C VAL A 79 6.53 4.28 -11.31
N LYS A 80 7.81 4.64 -11.47
CA LYS A 80 8.50 5.50 -10.50
C LYS A 80 7.90 6.90 -10.40
N GLY A 81 7.41 7.44 -11.53
CA GLY A 81 6.64 8.68 -11.55
C GLY A 81 5.40 8.60 -10.67
N PHE A 82 4.63 7.52 -10.80
CA PHE A 82 3.47 7.24 -9.95
C PHE A 82 3.81 7.25 -8.45
N TYR A 83 4.84 6.53 -8.00
CA TYR A 83 5.23 6.53 -6.58
C TYR A 83 5.75 7.89 -6.11
N THR A 84 6.39 8.67 -6.98
CA THR A 84 6.82 10.04 -6.65
C THR A 84 5.61 10.94 -6.38
N GLU A 85 4.56 10.83 -7.18
CA GLU A 85 3.30 11.55 -6.97
C GLU A 85 2.60 11.08 -5.69
N LEU A 86 2.51 9.76 -5.48
CA LEU A 86 1.90 9.14 -4.30
C LEU A 86 2.52 9.66 -2.99
N LYS A 87 3.86 9.74 -2.93
CA LYS A 87 4.60 10.25 -1.76
C LYS A 87 4.32 11.72 -1.45
N ASN A 88 4.19 12.54 -2.48
CA ASN A 88 3.83 13.95 -2.31
C ASN A 88 2.34 14.14 -2.01
N GLY A 89 1.55 13.14 -2.37
CA GLY A 89 0.17 12.96 -1.99
C GLY A 89 0.00 12.37 -0.59
N GLY A 90 0.78 12.83 0.41
CA GLY A 90 0.65 12.60 1.86
C GLY A 90 0.46 11.17 2.36
N VAL A 91 -0.16 11.00 3.54
CA VAL A 91 -0.06 9.75 4.31
C VAL A 91 -1.16 8.76 3.94
N LEU A 92 -0.81 7.48 3.84
CA LEU A 92 -1.70 6.38 3.48
C LEU A 92 -1.67 5.28 4.53
N THR A 93 -2.83 4.69 4.80
CA THR A 93 -2.95 3.43 5.52
C THR A 93 -3.99 2.52 4.89
N ASN A 94 -3.96 1.24 5.23
CA ASN A 94 -4.88 0.23 4.73
C ASN A 94 -5.61 -0.45 5.89
N GLN A 95 -6.86 -0.86 5.67
CA GLN A 95 -7.67 -1.58 6.64
C GLN A 95 -8.69 -2.52 5.99
N ASP A 96 -9.31 -3.37 6.81
CA ASP A 96 -10.44 -4.25 6.43
C ASP A 96 -10.15 -5.17 5.24
N GLU A 97 -8.94 -5.73 5.20
CA GLU A 97 -8.52 -6.53 4.05
C GLU A 97 -9.10 -7.95 4.05
N LEU A 98 -9.66 -8.30 2.90
CA LEU A 98 -9.91 -9.67 2.46
C LEU A 98 -8.95 -10.00 1.32
N LEU A 99 -7.89 -10.77 1.62
CA LEU A 99 -6.88 -11.18 0.66
C LEU A 99 -7.10 -12.59 0.11
N SER A 100 -6.58 -12.83 -1.09
CA SER A 100 -6.41 -14.17 -1.68
C SER A 100 -5.15 -14.22 -2.53
N VAL A 101 -4.42 -15.34 -2.45
CA VAL A 101 -3.14 -15.52 -3.14
C VAL A 101 -3.16 -16.79 -3.99
N ALA A 102 -2.73 -16.64 -5.23
CA ALA A 102 -2.62 -17.69 -6.22
C ALA A 102 -1.24 -17.65 -6.88
N ASP A 103 -0.92 -18.66 -7.70
CA ASP A 103 0.40 -18.74 -8.33
C ASP A 103 0.63 -17.64 -9.39
N TRP A 104 -0.42 -16.94 -9.81
CA TRP A 104 -0.35 -15.76 -10.68
C TRP A 104 -0.16 -14.45 -9.91
N GLY A 105 -0.45 -14.43 -8.60
CA GLY A 105 -0.32 -13.22 -7.80
C GLY A 105 -1.21 -13.10 -6.57
N PHE A 106 -1.40 -11.87 -6.14
CA PHE A 106 -2.12 -11.46 -4.93
C PHE A 106 -3.34 -10.62 -5.32
N SER A 107 -4.47 -10.84 -4.65
CA SER A 107 -5.68 -10.03 -4.80
C SER A 107 -6.21 -9.65 -3.44
N SER A 108 -6.81 -8.47 -3.36
CA SER A 108 -7.32 -7.94 -2.10
C SER A 108 -8.51 -7.02 -2.32
N PHE A 109 -9.48 -7.10 -1.42
CA PHE A 109 -10.43 -6.03 -1.15
C PHE A 109 -10.03 -5.37 0.15
N LEU A 110 -9.91 -4.05 0.18
CA LEU A 110 -9.55 -3.30 1.38
C LEU A 110 -10.14 -1.89 1.34
N THR A 111 -9.99 -1.15 2.43
CA THR A 111 -10.17 0.30 2.43
C THR A 111 -8.80 0.99 2.51
N ILE A 112 -8.54 1.86 1.55
CA ILE A 112 -7.38 2.77 1.55
C ILE A 112 -7.80 4.07 2.25
N ASN A 113 -7.03 4.48 3.26
CA ASN A 113 -7.21 5.72 4.00
C ASN A 113 -6.16 6.73 3.57
N LEU A 114 -6.57 7.83 2.94
CA LEU A 114 -5.69 8.93 2.54
C LEU A 114 -5.85 10.11 3.48
N PHE A 115 -4.80 10.45 4.21
CA PHE A 115 -4.79 11.56 5.18
C PHE A 115 -4.31 12.85 4.54
N ARG A 116 -5.09 13.92 4.71
CA ARG A 116 -4.88 15.24 4.09
C ARG A 116 -5.29 16.35 5.05
N THR A 117 -4.70 17.52 4.91
CA THR A 117 -5.26 18.73 5.54
C THR A 117 -6.49 19.22 4.76
N GLY A 118 -7.39 19.95 5.44
CA GLY A 118 -8.53 20.57 4.78
C GLY A 118 -8.12 21.51 3.65
N ALA A 119 -7.01 22.24 3.80
CA ALA A 119 -6.44 23.07 2.75
C ALA A 119 -6.06 22.26 1.49
N GLN A 120 -5.41 21.09 1.65
CA GLN A 120 -5.08 20.23 0.52
C GLN A 120 -6.32 19.69 -0.19
N LEU A 121 -7.37 19.34 0.56
CA LEU A 121 -8.64 18.89 -0.01
C LEU A 121 -9.37 20.02 -0.76
N ALA A 122 -9.36 21.22 -0.20
CA ALA A 122 -9.96 22.40 -0.83
C ALA A 122 -9.24 22.77 -2.15
N ASP A 123 -7.91 22.67 -2.19
CA ASP A 123 -7.12 22.88 -3.42
C ASP A 123 -7.47 21.86 -4.53
N GLN A 124 -7.97 20.68 -4.15
CA GLN A 124 -8.48 19.65 -5.06
C GLN A 124 -9.97 19.83 -5.41
N GLY A 125 -10.60 20.91 -4.94
CA GLY A 125 -12.00 21.22 -5.20
C GLY A 125 -12.99 20.41 -4.36
N MET A 126 -12.54 19.74 -3.30
CA MET A 126 -13.43 19.03 -2.37
C MET A 126 -14.03 20.00 -1.35
N GLU A 127 -15.28 19.76 -0.96
CA GLU A 127 -15.94 20.53 0.10
C GLU A 127 -15.45 20.07 1.48
N VAL A 128 -14.88 21.01 2.25
CA VAL A 128 -14.46 20.80 3.64
C VAL A 128 -14.96 21.94 4.52
N ASP A 129 -15.23 21.65 5.80
CA ASP A 129 -15.74 22.62 6.78
C ASP A 129 -14.65 23.45 7.47
N ASP A 130 -13.39 22.99 7.44
CA ASP A 130 -12.28 23.60 8.16
C ASP A 130 -10.92 23.34 7.45
N PRO A 131 -10.37 24.34 6.75
CA PRO A 131 -9.09 24.18 6.05
C PRO A 131 -7.89 23.85 6.95
N ALA A 132 -7.97 24.11 8.26
CA ALA A 132 -6.89 23.87 9.20
C ALA A 132 -6.98 22.50 9.91
N ALA A 133 -8.08 21.77 9.73
CA ALA A 133 -8.25 20.43 10.30
C ALA A 133 -7.63 19.36 9.40
N ASP A 134 -7.37 18.19 9.99
CA ASP A 134 -6.99 16.99 9.27
C ASP A 134 -8.22 16.14 8.92
N TYR A 135 -8.16 15.50 7.77
CA TYR A 135 -9.20 14.66 7.21
C TYR A 135 -8.60 13.35 6.75
N VAL A 136 -9.46 12.33 6.68
CA VAL A 136 -9.20 11.08 5.97
C VAL A 136 -10.19 10.94 4.82
N ILE A 137 -9.71 10.46 3.68
CA ILE A 137 -10.55 9.94 2.60
C ILE A 137 -10.48 8.42 2.65
N GLN A 138 -11.59 7.78 3.00
CA GLN A 138 -11.66 6.32 3.10
C GLN A 138 -12.27 5.76 1.82
N THR A 139 -11.49 4.98 1.08
CA THR A 139 -11.85 4.54 -0.26
C THR A 139 -11.81 3.01 -0.35
N PRO A 140 -12.95 2.33 -0.54
CA PRO A 140 -12.96 0.89 -0.75
C PRO A 140 -12.38 0.55 -2.13
N CYS A 141 -11.38 -0.31 -2.15
CA CYS A 141 -10.61 -0.67 -3.34
C CYS A 141 -10.56 -2.18 -3.54
N ALA A 142 -10.50 -2.57 -4.81
CA ALA A 142 -10.12 -3.91 -5.25
C ALA A 142 -8.75 -3.83 -5.92
N MET A 143 -7.82 -4.69 -5.47
CA MET A 143 -6.45 -4.72 -5.97
C MET A 143 -6.08 -6.07 -6.54
N TYR A 144 -5.27 -6.05 -7.60
CA TYR A 144 -4.62 -7.21 -8.19
C TYR A 144 -3.14 -6.91 -8.40
N TRP A 145 -2.29 -7.71 -7.80
CA TRP A 145 -0.84 -7.62 -7.90
C TRP A 145 -0.34 -8.86 -8.62
N LEU A 146 0.19 -8.66 -9.82
CA LEU A 146 0.60 -9.74 -10.71
C LEU A 146 2.07 -10.07 -10.48
N TYR A 147 2.41 -11.35 -10.44
CA TYR A 147 3.78 -11.79 -10.17
C TYR A 147 4.26 -12.82 -11.21
N ASP A 148 5.56 -12.80 -11.49
CA ASP A 148 6.19 -13.79 -12.36
C ASP A 148 6.48 -15.11 -11.62
N ASP A 149 7.14 -16.05 -12.30
CA ASP A 149 7.47 -17.35 -11.71
C ASP A 149 8.45 -17.28 -10.54
N ASP A 150 9.26 -16.23 -10.49
CA ASP A 150 10.21 -15.96 -9.41
C ASP A 150 9.62 -15.10 -8.28
N ALA A 151 8.31 -14.81 -8.36
CA ALA A 151 7.56 -13.92 -7.47
C ALA A 151 8.05 -12.47 -7.49
N ARG A 152 8.52 -11.98 -8.65
CA ARG A 152 8.77 -10.56 -8.91
C ARG A 152 7.50 -9.88 -9.42
N LEU A 153 7.25 -8.66 -8.98
CA LEU A 153 6.08 -7.86 -9.33
C LEU A 153 6.12 -7.50 -10.81
N ILE A 154 5.09 -7.94 -11.54
CA ILE A 154 4.80 -7.57 -12.93
C ILE A 154 4.01 -6.27 -12.98
N GLY A 155 3.11 -6.05 -12.02
CA GLY A 155 2.27 -4.86 -12.03
C GLY A 155 1.23 -4.85 -10.93
N GLU A 156 0.78 -3.65 -10.60
CA GLU A 156 -0.24 -3.35 -9.62
C GLU A 156 -1.47 -2.78 -10.32
N TYR A 157 -2.63 -3.39 -10.08
CA TYR A 157 -3.91 -2.88 -10.53
C TYR A 157 -4.75 -2.49 -9.31
N VAL A 158 -5.15 -1.21 -9.23
CA VAL A 158 -5.96 -0.68 -8.13
C VAL A 158 -7.21 -0.03 -8.71
N TYR A 159 -8.37 -0.47 -8.25
CA TYR A 159 -9.65 0.07 -8.68
C TYR A 159 -10.50 0.44 -7.47
N GLU A 160 -10.98 1.67 -7.46
CA GLU A 160 -12.08 2.07 -6.58
C GLU A 160 -13.32 1.24 -6.87
N ILE A 161 -13.94 0.75 -5.80
CA ILE A 161 -15.23 0.05 -5.83
C ILE A 161 -16.36 1.08 -5.69
N GLU A 162 -16.20 2.01 -4.75
CA GLU A 162 -17.12 3.11 -4.47
C GLU A 162 -16.32 4.41 -4.27
N PRO A 163 -16.96 5.59 -4.45
CA PRO A 163 -16.31 6.86 -4.15
C PRO A 163 -15.81 6.93 -2.71
N GLY A 164 -14.67 7.59 -2.51
CA GLY A 164 -14.12 7.81 -1.18
C GLY A 164 -15.02 8.68 -0.30
N VAL A 165 -15.08 8.35 0.99
CA VAL A 165 -15.81 9.12 2.01
C VAL A 165 -14.84 9.99 2.78
N VAL A 166 -15.11 11.31 2.80
CA VAL A 166 -14.30 12.28 3.56
C VAL A 166 -14.82 12.36 4.98
N LYS A 167 -13.92 12.20 5.96
CA LYS A 167 -14.20 12.35 7.39
C LYS A 167 -13.18 13.29 8.02
N LYS A 168 -13.67 14.28 8.78
CA LYS A 168 -12.86 15.13 9.65
C LYS A 168 -12.34 14.31 10.83
N LEU A 169 -11.05 14.41 11.14
CA LEU A 169 -10.41 13.68 12.22
C LEU A 169 -10.50 14.45 13.53
N SER A 170 -10.65 13.73 14.65
CA SER A 170 -10.35 14.30 15.96
C SER A 170 -8.83 14.32 16.20
N PRO A 171 -8.31 15.13 17.14
CA PRO A 171 -6.87 15.22 17.40
C PRO A 171 -6.20 13.87 17.73
N GLU A 172 -6.92 12.95 18.37
CA GLU A 172 -6.43 11.60 18.68
C GLU A 172 -6.47 10.61 17.51
N GLU A 173 -7.18 10.94 16.44
CA GLU A 173 -7.26 10.16 15.20
C GLU A 173 -6.24 10.60 14.14
N VAL A 174 -5.56 11.74 14.33
CA VAL A 174 -4.54 12.25 13.40
C VAL A 174 -3.41 11.24 13.25
N VAL A 175 -3.03 10.98 11.99
CA VAL A 175 -1.97 10.05 11.59
C VAL A 175 -0.86 10.83 10.91
N THR A 176 0.38 10.65 11.37
CA THR A 176 1.56 11.30 10.78
C THR A 176 2.45 10.32 10.02
N GLU A 177 3.31 10.84 9.14
CA GLU A 177 4.31 10.02 8.44
C GLU A 177 5.25 9.30 9.42
N ASP A 178 5.66 9.97 10.50
CA ASP A 178 6.51 9.39 11.55
C ASP A 178 5.82 8.25 12.30
N ASP A 179 4.50 8.34 12.47
CA ASP A 179 3.71 7.25 13.04
C ASP A 179 3.71 6.04 12.11
N ILE A 180 3.50 6.24 10.80
CA ILE A 180 3.56 5.14 9.83
C ILE A 180 4.95 4.53 9.77
N LYS A 181 6.02 5.33 9.68
CA LYS A 181 7.41 4.85 9.69
C LYS A 181 7.69 3.94 10.88
N ARG A 182 7.17 4.29 12.06
CA ARG A 182 7.30 3.47 13.28
C ARG A 182 6.52 2.15 13.19
N LEU A 183 5.31 2.17 12.65
CA LEU A 183 4.47 0.98 12.52
C LEU A 183 5.01 -0.02 11.50
N ILE A 184 5.63 0.47 10.41
CA ILE A 184 6.13 -0.39 9.33
C ILE A 184 7.49 -1.05 9.62
N GLU A 185 8.23 -0.56 10.62
CA GLU A 185 9.60 -0.99 10.91
C GLU A 185 9.78 -2.54 10.97
N PRO A 186 8.89 -3.31 11.62
CA PRO A 186 9.01 -4.77 11.66
C PRO A 186 8.85 -5.47 10.30
N TYR A 187 8.19 -4.80 9.36
CA TYR A 187 7.84 -5.32 8.02
C TYR A 187 8.84 -4.88 6.95
N LEU A 188 9.76 -3.97 7.27
CA LEU A 188 10.82 -3.56 6.36
C LEU A 188 11.84 -4.70 6.13
N PRO A 189 12.31 -4.89 4.89
CA PRO A 189 13.34 -5.89 4.61
C PRO A 189 14.67 -5.52 5.27
N GLN A 190 15.34 -6.55 5.80
CA GLN A 190 16.66 -6.42 6.44
C GLN A 190 17.82 -6.66 5.45
N GLY A 191 17.51 -7.05 4.21
CA GLY A 191 18.48 -7.27 3.15
C GLY A 191 17.86 -7.19 1.75
N PRO A 192 18.67 -7.44 0.70
CA PRO A 192 18.21 -7.33 -0.69
C PRO A 192 17.23 -8.44 -1.08
N GLU A 193 17.23 -9.56 -0.34
CA GLU A 193 16.35 -10.69 -0.57
C GLU A 193 14.92 -10.40 -0.11
N VAL A 194 13.96 -10.94 -0.86
CA VAL A 194 12.54 -10.98 -0.48
C VAL A 194 12.37 -11.90 0.73
N GLY A 195 11.56 -11.46 1.69
CA GLY A 195 11.26 -12.23 2.90
C GLY A 195 12.34 -12.11 3.99
N SER A 196 13.12 -11.04 3.95
CA SER A 196 14.16 -10.74 4.94
C SER A 196 13.66 -9.92 6.14
N SER A 197 12.42 -9.42 6.10
CA SER A 197 11.82 -8.66 7.21
C SER A 197 11.72 -9.46 8.51
N ALA A 198 11.70 -8.75 9.65
CA ALA A 198 11.57 -9.37 10.96
C ALA A 198 10.23 -10.11 11.12
N ALA A 199 9.21 -9.71 10.37
CA ALA A 199 7.91 -10.37 10.33
C ALA A 199 7.96 -11.85 9.92
N PHE A 200 9.06 -12.32 9.33
CA PHE A 200 9.25 -13.72 8.93
C PHE A 200 10.35 -14.44 9.73
N GLN A 201 11.03 -13.75 10.65
CA GLN A 201 12.09 -14.35 11.46
C GLN A 201 11.49 -15.15 12.62
N GLY A 202 11.86 -16.42 12.76
CA GLY A 202 11.38 -17.31 13.83
C GLY A 202 10.29 -18.31 13.43
N VAL A 203 10.03 -18.47 12.12
CA VAL A 203 9.23 -19.55 11.53
C VAL A 203 10.15 -20.68 11.06
#